data_AF-A0A5Q0QMX0-F1
#
_entry.id   AF-A0A5Q0QMX0-F1
#
_cell.length_a   1.000
_cell.length_b   1.000
_cell.length_c   1.000
_cell.angle_alpha   90.00
_cell.angle_beta   90.00
_cell.angle_gamma   90.00
#
_symmetry.space_group_name_H-M   'P 1'
#
loop_
_entity.id
_entity.type
_entity.pdbx_description
1 polymer ?
#
loop_
_entity_poly.entity_id
_entity_poly.type
_entity_poly.pdbx_seq_one_letter_code
_entity_poly.pdbx_strand_id
1 'polypeptide(L)'
;MTAAPLTFTLPDLLANFPWKRNLSEYYPECKTESSAWTESFHPFDDEGLKGFNLCDFNLLASLAYSPREREIIRLGCDLMNIFYVFDEYTDIADGDGADKIRDIIMDAFRNPHKPRPEGELLVGEMARDFWIRASGYVSPDAHCLTHFLRDFDTYTAAVVREADDRAKRVYRTFEDYLSIRRDSSGCLPSFALCEFGLDLPEEAYHHPRMAALREQSTDLIAIGNDIDSYAMEKARGLELHNSVELIINEHGLDVQGAINWLERYAAGVHASFLDNVANMPSWGEDVDRRVKMYIDGLAQWVRGNDDWTFESGRYFGDKGLEVQKTRVMSLLPASKVSLRSRPKAVGHVPKKLLRYFRYSTMYFFGFHVLAK
;
A
#
# COMPACT_ATOMS: atom_id res chain seq x y z
N MET A 1 19.44 30.20 17.05
CA MET A 1 18.22 29.48 17.47
C MET A 1 17.69 28.78 16.24
N THR A 2 17.69 27.45 16.21
CA THR A 2 16.94 26.71 15.19
C THR A 2 15.46 27.00 15.43
N ALA A 3 14.72 27.43 14.41
CA ALA A 3 13.27 27.61 14.53
C ALA A 3 12.64 26.32 15.08
N ALA A 4 11.63 26.45 15.94
CA ALA A 4 10.86 25.30 16.37
C ALA A 4 10.28 24.59 15.13
N PRO A 5 10.27 23.25 15.08
CA PRO A 5 9.68 22.54 13.96
C PRO A 5 8.20 22.90 13.85
N LEU A 6 7.70 23.05 12.61
CA LEU A 6 6.29 23.30 12.35
C LEU A 6 5.46 22.12 12.86
N THR A 7 4.52 22.38 13.77
CA THR A 7 3.59 21.38 14.29
C THR A 7 2.23 21.51 13.62
N PHE A 8 1.56 20.39 13.41
CA PHE A 8 0.21 20.30 12.87
C PHE A 8 -0.57 19.16 13.53
N THR A 9 -1.88 19.17 13.39
CA THR A 9 -2.80 18.20 13.96
C THR A 9 -3.30 17.27 12.87
N LEU A 10 -3.25 15.96 13.14
CA LEU A 10 -3.81 14.90 12.32
C LEU A 10 -5.32 14.77 12.61
N PRO A 11 -6.17 14.63 11.59
CA PRO A 11 -7.58 14.35 11.79
C PRO A 11 -7.79 12.88 12.21
N ASP A 12 -8.93 12.59 12.84
CA ASP A 12 -9.42 11.22 13.00
C ASP A 12 -10.48 10.97 11.92
N LEU A 13 -10.01 10.60 10.72
CA LEU A 13 -10.88 10.41 9.55
C LEU A 13 -11.94 9.33 9.76
N LEU A 14 -11.71 8.42 10.71
CA LEU A 14 -12.55 7.26 10.97
C LEU A 14 -13.24 7.30 12.33
N ALA A 15 -13.32 8.46 13.00
CA ALA A 15 -13.91 8.59 14.34
C ALA A 15 -15.35 8.04 14.42
N ASN A 16 -16.12 8.17 13.34
CA ASN A 16 -17.50 7.69 13.24
C ASN A 16 -17.64 6.50 12.28
N PHE A 17 -16.53 5.85 11.90
CA PHE A 17 -16.56 4.69 11.01
C PHE A 17 -17.05 3.46 11.79
N PRO A 18 -18.16 2.80 11.38
CA PRO A 18 -18.80 1.74 12.18
C PRO A 18 -17.94 0.50 12.47
N TRP A 19 -16.98 0.21 11.60
CA TRP A 19 -16.09 -0.93 11.73
C TRP A 19 -14.94 -0.62 12.69
N LYS A 20 -14.70 -1.58 13.59
CA LYS A 20 -13.72 -1.45 14.67
C LYS A 20 -12.44 -2.19 14.32
N ARG A 21 -11.35 -1.77 14.96
CA ARG A 21 -10.10 -2.53 14.98
C ARG A 21 -10.37 -4.00 15.28
N ASN A 22 -9.91 -4.88 14.41
CA ASN A 22 -10.09 -6.32 14.55
C ASN A 22 -8.83 -7.05 14.08
N LEU A 23 -8.01 -7.53 15.02
CA LEU A 23 -6.80 -8.28 14.70
C LEU A 23 -7.13 -9.77 14.62
N SER A 24 -6.78 -10.41 13.52
CA SER A 24 -6.93 -11.86 13.38
C SER A 24 -6.12 -12.61 14.43
N GLU A 25 -6.70 -13.67 15.00
CA GLU A 25 -6.00 -14.57 15.93
C GLU A 25 -4.81 -15.29 15.27
N TYR A 26 -4.83 -15.43 13.94
CA TYR A 26 -3.77 -16.06 13.16
C TYR A 26 -2.54 -15.17 12.95
N TYR A 27 -2.57 -13.92 13.41
CA TYR A 27 -1.48 -12.95 13.20
C TYR A 27 -0.10 -13.47 13.63
N PRO A 28 0.11 -14.01 14.85
CA PRO A 28 1.45 -14.42 15.28
C PRO A 28 2.04 -15.53 14.40
N GLU A 29 1.19 -16.48 14.01
CA GLU A 29 1.58 -17.61 13.15
C GLU A 29 1.87 -17.14 11.72
N CYS A 30 0.92 -16.43 11.10
CA CYS A 30 1.05 -15.96 9.72
C CYS A 30 2.23 -14.98 9.56
N LYS A 31 2.47 -14.11 10.55
CA LYS A 31 3.65 -13.24 10.58
C LYS A 31 4.94 -14.04 10.58
N THR A 32 5.06 -15.00 11.50
CA THR A 32 6.27 -15.82 11.62
C THR A 32 6.61 -16.52 10.30
N GLU A 33 5.61 -17.19 9.71
CA GLU A 33 5.79 -17.90 8.46
C GLU A 33 6.08 -16.94 7.28
N SER A 34 5.54 -15.70 7.28
CA SER A 34 5.55 -14.81 6.10
C SER A 34 6.81 -13.97 6.06
N SER A 35 7.26 -13.53 7.24
CA SER A 35 8.61 -13.02 7.43
C SER A 35 9.65 -14.07 7.03
N ALA A 36 9.54 -15.31 7.50
CA ALA A 36 10.49 -16.37 7.13
C ALA A 36 10.50 -16.66 5.61
N TRP A 37 9.32 -16.72 5.00
CA TRP A 37 9.19 -16.88 3.54
C TRP A 37 9.85 -15.71 2.80
N THR A 38 9.54 -14.46 3.15
CA THR A 38 10.10 -13.26 2.52
C THR A 38 11.62 -13.19 2.69
N GLU A 39 12.12 -13.44 3.90
CA GLU A 39 13.55 -13.38 4.22
C GLU A 39 14.36 -14.47 3.50
N SER A 40 13.75 -15.60 3.15
CA SER A 40 14.40 -16.68 2.39
C SER A 40 14.81 -16.27 0.97
N PHE A 41 14.15 -15.25 0.39
CA PHE A 41 14.54 -14.69 -0.91
C PHE A 41 15.69 -13.67 -0.80
N HIS A 42 16.05 -13.25 0.43
CA HIS A 42 17.03 -12.21 0.71
C HIS A 42 16.80 -10.89 -0.07
N PRO A 43 15.59 -10.29 0.02
CA PRO A 43 15.25 -9.09 -0.75
C PRO A 43 16.09 -7.87 -0.37
N PHE A 44 16.55 -7.80 0.88
CA PHE A 44 17.20 -6.62 1.43
C PHE A 44 18.55 -6.95 2.08
N ASP A 45 19.35 -5.90 2.27
CA ASP A 45 20.47 -5.92 3.22
C ASP A 45 19.96 -5.75 4.66
N ASP A 46 20.88 -5.73 5.64
CA ASP A 46 20.51 -5.68 7.07
C ASP A 46 19.76 -4.39 7.44
N GLU A 47 19.99 -3.28 6.74
CA GLU A 47 19.30 -2.02 6.98
C GLU A 47 17.89 -2.04 6.37
N GLY A 48 17.77 -2.46 5.10
CA GLY A 48 16.48 -2.63 4.44
C GLY A 48 15.60 -3.67 5.14
N LEU A 49 16.20 -4.76 5.67
CA LEU A 49 15.47 -5.78 6.43
C LEU A 49 14.93 -5.22 7.75
N LYS A 50 15.68 -4.34 8.43
CA LYS A 50 15.16 -3.63 9.62
C LYS A 50 14.00 -2.72 9.25
N GLY A 51 14.09 -1.97 8.14
CA GLY A 51 13.01 -1.13 7.63
C GLY A 51 11.75 -1.94 7.31
N PHE A 52 11.91 -3.05 6.60
CA PHE A 52 10.83 -3.99 6.29
C PHE A 52 10.14 -4.52 7.56
N ASN A 53 10.93 -5.03 8.51
CA ASN A 53 10.40 -5.58 9.75
C ASN A 53 9.75 -4.52 10.66
N LEU A 54 10.20 -3.26 10.57
CA LEU A 54 9.59 -2.14 11.27
C LEU A 54 8.21 -1.77 10.70
N CYS A 55 8.01 -1.95 9.38
CA CYS A 55 6.72 -1.68 8.75
C CYS A 55 5.66 -2.72 9.13
N ASP A 56 6.04 -3.96 9.40
CA ASP A 56 5.15 -5.04 9.84
C ASP A 56 3.88 -5.19 8.99
N PHE A 57 4.05 -5.39 7.68
CA PHE A 57 2.94 -5.60 6.76
C PHE A 57 2.09 -6.84 7.05
N ASN A 58 2.64 -7.78 7.83
CA ASN A 58 1.89 -8.92 8.33
C ASN A 58 0.79 -8.49 9.32
N LEU A 59 1.04 -7.44 10.11
CA LEU A 59 0.04 -6.82 10.97
C LEU A 59 -1.06 -6.17 10.13
N LEU A 60 -0.69 -5.42 9.07
CA LEU A 60 -1.66 -4.82 8.16
C LEU A 60 -2.60 -5.87 7.58
N ALA A 61 -2.05 -6.93 6.98
CA ALA A 61 -2.84 -8.01 6.41
C ALA A 61 -3.75 -8.67 7.47
N SER A 62 -3.24 -8.89 8.68
CA SER A 62 -4.00 -9.55 9.74
C SER A 62 -5.09 -8.68 10.37
N LEU A 63 -4.99 -7.35 10.25
CA LEU A 63 -6.08 -6.42 10.60
C LEU A 63 -7.11 -6.33 9.47
N ALA A 64 -6.62 -6.17 8.24
CA ALA A 64 -7.45 -5.89 7.06
C ALA A 64 -8.28 -7.08 6.58
N TYR A 65 -7.72 -8.31 6.66
CA TYR A 65 -8.44 -9.53 6.30
C TYR A 65 -9.14 -10.20 7.49
N SER A 66 -9.09 -9.66 8.71
CA SER A 66 -9.85 -10.23 9.82
C SER A 66 -11.37 -10.04 9.61
N PRO A 67 -12.24 -11.02 9.95
CA PRO A 67 -11.98 -12.30 10.60
C PRO A 67 -11.96 -13.50 9.63
N ARG A 68 -11.31 -13.36 8.46
CA ARG A 68 -11.21 -14.44 7.46
C ARG A 68 -10.36 -15.60 7.95
N GLU A 69 -10.48 -16.70 7.22
CA GLU A 69 -9.79 -17.96 7.44
C GLU A 69 -8.26 -17.77 7.40
N ARG A 70 -7.53 -18.62 8.15
CA ARG A 70 -6.07 -18.59 8.26
C ARG A 70 -5.38 -18.49 6.90
N GLU A 71 -5.87 -19.24 5.91
CA GLU A 71 -5.31 -19.25 4.55
C GLU A 71 -5.38 -17.87 3.87
N ILE A 72 -6.49 -17.14 4.05
CA ILE A 72 -6.63 -15.78 3.51
C ILE A 72 -5.73 -14.80 4.26
N ILE A 73 -5.62 -14.91 5.59
CA ILE A 73 -4.69 -14.10 6.38
C ILE A 73 -3.25 -14.33 5.90
N ARG A 74 -2.87 -15.60 5.70
CA ARG A 74 -1.55 -16.01 5.20
C ARG A 74 -1.25 -15.41 3.83
N LEU A 75 -2.18 -15.58 2.88
CA LEU A 75 -2.05 -15.01 1.54
C LEU A 75 -1.96 -13.48 1.59
N GLY A 76 -2.74 -12.85 2.47
CA GLY A 76 -2.69 -11.42 2.71
C GLY A 76 -1.31 -10.95 3.16
N CYS A 77 -0.69 -11.62 4.13
CA CYS A 77 0.66 -11.29 4.59
C CYS A 77 1.68 -11.36 3.45
N ASP A 78 1.66 -12.45 2.68
CA ASP A 78 2.58 -12.66 1.56
C ASP A 78 2.38 -11.60 0.47
N LEU A 79 1.13 -11.26 0.15
CA LEU A 79 0.79 -10.23 -0.82
C LEU A 79 1.30 -8.85 -0.39
N MET A 80 1.13 -8.48 0.89
CA MET A 80 1.64 -7.19 1.38
C MET A 80 3.17 -7.12 1.35
N ASN A 81 3.84 -8.23 1.65
CA ASN A 81 5.30 -8.30 1.56
C ASN A 81 5.78 -8.21 0.10
N ILE A 82 5.04 -8.79 -0.85
CA ILE A 82 5.28 -8.60 -2.29
C ILE A 82 5.12 -7.12 -2.67
N PHE A 83 4.06 -6.44 -2.24
CA PHE A 83 3.88 -5.01 -2.53
C PHE A 83 5.06 -4.19 -2.02
N TYR A 84 5.52 -4.42 -0.79
CA TYR A 84 6.67 -3.70 -0.26
C TYR A 84 7.96 -3.93 -1.06
N VAL A 85 8.26 -5.18 -1.42
CA VAL A 85 9.45 -5.49 -2.24
C VAL A 85 9.33 -4.87 -3.63
N PHE A 86 8.15 -4.93 -4.24
CA PHE A 86 7.90 -4.31 -5.53
C PHE A 86 8.09 -2.80 -5.48
N ASP A 87 7.47 -2.14 -4.50
CA ASP A 87 7.52 -0.69 -4.25
C ASP A 87 8.96 -0.20 -4.08
N GLU A 88 9.74 -0.82 -3.18
CA GLU A 88 11.16 -0.48 -2.96
C GLU A 88 12.01 -0.64 -4.23
N TYR A 89 11.67 -1.58 -5.11
CA TYR A 89 12.41 -1.81 -6.35
C TYR A 89 12.02 -0.80 -7.44
N THR A 90 10.74 -0.42 -7.51
CA THR A 90 10.23 0.55 -8.49
C THR A 90 10.55 2.00 -8.10
N ASP A 91 10.62 2.32 -6.81
CA ASP A 91 10.88 3.69 -6.33
C ASP A 91 12.25 4.24 -6.69
N ILE A 92 13.21 3.34 -6.93
CA ILE A 92 14.56 3.70 -7.36
C ILE A 92 14.74 3.64 -8.89
N ALA A 93 13.73 3.18 -9.62
CA ALA A 93 13.73 3.06 -11.07
C ALA A 93 13.13 4.30 -11.76
N ASP A 94 13.47 4.50 -13.03
CA ASP A 94 12.70 5.33 -13.95
C ASP A 94 11.51 4.53 -14.53
N GLY A 95 10.67 5.16 -15.35
CA GLY A 95 9.54 4.46 -15.99
C GLY A 95 9.97 3.21 -16.77
N ASP A 96 11.05 3.27 -17.55
CA ASP A 96 11.62 2.14 -18.29
C ASP A 96 12.14 1.01 -17.38
N GLY A 97 12.59 1.33 -16.16
CA GLY A 97 13.01 0.35 -15.16
C GLY A 97 11.81 -0.26 -14.44
N ALA A 98 10.84 0.56 -14.04
CA ALA A 98 9.60 0.13 -13.41
C ALA A 98 8.79 -0.79 -14.33
N ASP A 99 8.70 -0.48 -15.63
CA ASP A 99 7.96 -1.31 -16.60
C ASP A 99 8.57 -2.70 -16.77
N LYS A 100 9.91 -2.82 -16.67
CA LYS A 100 10.57 -4.13 -16.65
C LYS A 100 10.27 -4.94 -15.39
N ILE A 101 10.17 -4.28 -14.23
CA ILE A 101 9.80 -4.94 -12.97
C ILE A 101 8.33 -5.39 -13.03
N ARG A 102 7.46 -4.56 -13.59
CA ARG A 102 6.07 -4.91 -13.92
C ARG A 102 5.98 -6.12 -14.85
N ASP A 103 6.76 -6.17 -15.92
CA ASP A 103 6.77 -7.32 -16.83
C ASP A 103 7.14 -8.62 -16.11
N ILE A 104 8.12 -8.56 -15.21
CA ILE A 104 8.54 -9.72 -14.40
C ILE A 104 7.39 -10.22 -13.53
N ILE A 105 6.75 -9.33 -12.77
CA ILE A 105 5.69 -9.74 -11.82
C ILE A 105 4.44 -10.22 -12.55
N MET A 106 4.06 -9.55 -13.65
CA MET A 106 2.89 -9.92 -14.44
C MET A 106 3.11 -11.21 -15.24
N ASP A 107 4.32 -11.47 -15.73
CA ASP A 107 4.65 -12.77 -16.34
C ASP A 107 4.59 -13.90 -15.31
N ALA A 108 4.98 -13.65 -14.05
CA ALA A 108 4.85 -14.65 -12.98
C ALA A 108 3.39 -14.99 -12.67
N PHE A 109 2.50 -13.99 -12.63
CA PHE A 109 1.06 -14.21 -12.42
C PHE A 109 0.37 -14.87 -13.62
N ARG A 110 0.72 -14.48 -14.85
CA ARG A 110 0.12 -15.03 -16.07
C ARG A 110 0.64 -16.43 -16.40
N ASN A 111 1.87 -16.75 -15.98
CA ASN A 111 2.55 -18.01 -16.29
C ASN A 111 3.16 -18.67 -15.04
N PRO A 112 2.38 -19.03 -14.00
CA PRO A 112 2.92 -19.47 -12.71
C PRO A 112 3.73 -20.78 -12.77
N HIS A 113 3.47 -21.63 -13.76
CA HIS A 113 4.19 -22.89 -13.96
C HIS A 113 5.39 -22.78 -14.90
N LYS A 114 5.65 -21.59 -15.48
CA LYS A 114 6.87 -21.31 -16.25
C LYS A 114 8.02 -21.09 -15.25
N PRO A 115 9.13 -21.85 -15.36
CA PRO A 115 10.32 -21.59 -14.54
C PRO A 115 10.81 -20.16 -14.72
N ARG A 116 11.16 -19.46 -13.63
CA ARG A 116 11.70 -18.10 -13.75
C ARG A 116 13.14 -18.14 -14.28
N PRO A 117 13.56 -17.18 -15.12
CA PRO A 117 14.91 -17.13 -15.64
C PRO A 117 15.96 -16.99 -14.53
N GLU A 118 17.12 -17.63 -14.71
CA GLU A 118 18.26 -17.42 -13.82
C GLU A 118 18.72 -15.95 -13.85
N GLY A 119 18.86 -15.34 -12.67
CA GLY A 119 19.28 -13.94 -12.52
C GLY A 119 18.17 -12.90 -12.71
N GLU A 120 16.91 -13.31 -12.85
CA GLU A 120 15.76 -12.40 -12.74
C GLU A 120 15.66 -11.79 -11.33
N LEU A 121 15.02 -10.63 -11.21
CA LEU A 121 14.67 -10.06 -9.91
C LEU A 121 13.76 -11.03 -9.14
N LEU A 122 14.11 -11.28 -7.87
CA LEU A 122 13.42 -12.22 -6.98
C LEU A 122 11.91 -11.98 -6.82
N VAL A 123 11.42 -10.76 -7.10
CA VAL A 123 9.99 -10.44 -7.07
C VAL A 123 9.19 -11.33 -8.04
N GLY A 124 9.81 -11.83 -9.12
CA GLY A 124 9.21 -12.80 -10.03
C GLY A 124 8.95 -14.16 -9.37
N GLU A 125 9.91 -14.71 -8.62
CA GLU A 125 9.70 -15.96 -7.87
C GLU A 125 8.76 -15.77 -6.68
N MET A 126 8.83 -14.63 -5.98
CA MET A 126 7.89 -14.32 -4.89
C MET A 126 6.44 -14.30 -5.40
N ALA A 127 6.19 -13.57 -6.49
CA ALA A 127 4.86 -13.51 -7.11
C ALA A 127 4.40 -14.86 -7.63
N ARG A 128 5.29 -15.64 -8.26
CA ARG A 128 4.99 -16.99 -8.75
C ARG A 128 4.56 -17.92 -7.62
N ASP A 129 5.35 -18.00 -6.54
CA ASP A 129 5.06 -18.86 -5.40
C ASP A 129 3.75 -18.48 -4.72
N PHE A 130 3.55 -17.18 -4.43
CA PHE A 130 2.30 -16.67 -3.88
C PHE A 130 1.12 -17.04 -4.78
N TRP A 131 1.24 -16.85 -6.09
CA TRP A 131 0.13 -17.06 -7.00
C TRP A 131 -0.25 -18.52 -7.18
N ILE A 132 0.71 -19.45 -7.14
CA ILE A 132 0.40 -20.89 -7.12
C ILE A 132 -0.48 -21.23 -5.91
N ARG A 133 -0.16 -20.68 -4.73
CA ARG A 133 -0.93 -20.92 -3.50
C ARG A 133 -2.28 -20.22 -3.54
N ALA A 134 -2.32 -18.96 -3.97
CA ALA A 134 -3.54 -18.16 -4.05
C ALA A 134 -4.52 -18.74 -5.06
N SER A 135 -4.07 -19.01 -6.29
CA SER A 135 -4.92 -19.59 -7.34
C SER A 135 -5.38 -21.01 -7.03
N GLY A 136 -4.59 -21.78 -6.27
CA GLY A 136 -4.98 -23.11 -5.78
C GLY A 136 -6.00 -23.10 -4.64
N TYR A 137 -6.29 -21.96 -4.02
CA TYR A 137 -7.26 -21.83 -2.92
C TYR A 137 -8.73 -21.81 -3.42
N VAL A 138 -8.96 -21.36 -4.65
CA VAL A 138 -10.28 -21.24 -5.26
C VAL A 138 -10.44 -22.17 -6.48
N SER A 139 -11.65 -22.28 -7.03
CA SER A 139 -11.85 -23.04 -8.27
C SER A 139 -11.12 -22.36 -9.45
N PRO A 140 -10.63 -23.12 -10.45
CA PRO A 140 -9.93 -22.55 -11.60
C PRO A 140 -10.76 -21.59 -12.45
N ASP A 141 -12.09 -21.63 -12.32
CA ASP A 141 -13.06 -20.76 -13.00
C ASP A 141 -13.60 -19.62 -12.12
N ALA A 142 -13.10 -19.47 -10.89
CA ALA A 142 -13.51 -18.41 -9.97
C ALA A 142 -13.21 -17.01 -10.55
N HIS A 143 -14.22 -16.14 -10.57
CA HIS A 143 -14.11 -14.78 -11.13
C HIS A 143 -13.03 -13.93 -10.43
N CYS A 144 -12.81 -14.15 -9.13
CA CYS A 144 -11.81 -13.43 -8.35
C CYS A 144 -10.38 -13.56 -8.90
N LEU A 145 -10.06 -14.67 -9.60
CA LEU A 145 -8.77 -14.84 -10.29
C LEU A 145 -8.60 -13.83 -11.42
N THR A 146 -9.65 -13.61 -12.21
CA THR A 146 -9.64 -12.63 -13.31
C THR A 146 -9.58 -11.21 -12.76
N HIS A 147 -10.32 -10.92 -11.68
CA HIS A 147 -10.29 -9.63 -11.01
C HIS A 147 -8.91 -9.30 -10.45
N PHE A 148 -8.29 -10.25 -9.74
CA PHE A 148 -6.94 -10.06 -9.20
C PHE A 148 -5.93 -9.76 -10.31
N LEU A 149 -5.92 -10.53 -11.40
CA LEU A 149 -5.00 -10.31 -12.51
C LEU A 149 -5.19 -8.95 -13.18
N ARG A 150 -6.45 -8.52 -13.39
CA ARG A 150 -6.78 -7.20 -13.94
C ARG A 150 -6.31 -6.08 -13.02
N ASP A 151 -6.60 -6.20 -11.72
CA ASP A 151 -6.34 -5.15 -10.75
C ASP A 151 -4.85 -5.03 -10.45
N PHE A 152 -4.10 -6.14 -10.45
CA PHE A 152 -2.64 -6.11 -10.34
C PHE A 152 -1.97 -5.53 -11.60
N ASP A 153 -2.48 -5.80 -12.80
CA ASP A 153 -1.98 -5.18 -14.03
C ASP A 153 -2.20 -3.65 -14.03
N THR A 154 -3.39 -3.24 -13.58
CA THR A 154 -3.75 -1.82 -13.41
C THR A 154 -2.82 -1.14 -12.41
N TYR A 155 -2.62 -1.77 -11.25
CA TYR A 155 -1.72 -1.28 -10.20
C TYR A 155 -0.29 -1.11 -10.71
N THR A 156 0.30 -2.15 -11.28
CA THR A 156 1.68 -2.10 -11.76
C THR A 156 1.85 -1.08 -12.90
N ALA A 157 0.88 -0.95 -13.80
CA ALA A 157 0.90 0.07 -14.85
C ALA A 157 0.82 1.49 -14.27
N ALA A 158 0.09 1.70 -13.17
CA ALA A 158 0.04 2.98 -12.48
C ALA A 158 1.35 3.32 -11.76
N VAL A 159 2.02 2.34 -11.14
CA VAL A 159 3.36 2.52 -10.55
C VAL A 159 4.38 2.95 -11.60
N VAL A 160 4.30 2.43 -12.84
CA VAL A 160 5.14 2.92 -13.95
C VAL A 160 4.87 4.40 -14.25
N ARG A 161 3.60 4.83 -14.28
CA ARG A 161 3.23 6.25 -14.48
C ARG A 161 3.76 7.13 -13.34
N GLU A 162 3.67 6.64 -12.11
CA GLU A 162 4.18 7.33 -10.92
C GLU A 162 5.71 7.51 -10.99
N ALA A 163 6.45 6.46 -11.34
CA ALA A 163 7.90 6.53 -11.53
C ALA A 163 8.29 7.58 -12.59
N ASP A 164 7.50 7.68 -13.66
CA ASP A 164 7.65 8.69 -14.70
C ASP A 164 7.41 10.12 -14.20
N ASP A 165 6.36 10.32 -13.40
CA ASP A 165 6.07 11.61 -12.78
C ASP A 165 7.16 12.01 -11.80
N ARG A 166 7.67 11.06 -11.01
CA ARG A 166 8.78 11.24 -10.06
C ARG A 166 10.05 11.68 -10.80
N ALA A 167 10.40 11.00 -11.89
CA ALA A 167 11.57 11.30 -12.71
C ALA A 167 11.48 12.68 -13.38
N LYS A 168 10.27 13.08 -13.82
CA LYS A 168 10.01 14.37 -14.50
C LYS A 168 9.67 15.50 -13.53
N ARG A 169 9.52 15.20 -12.24
CA ARG A 169 9.06 16.09 -11.15
C ARG A 169 7.75 16.82 -11.48
N VAL A 170 6.76 16.08 -11.96
CA VAL A 170 5.46 16.63 -12.33
C VAL A 170 4.61 16.87 -11.08
N TYR A 171 4.08 18.09 -10.93
CA TYR A 171 2.98 18.37 -10.00
C TYR A 171 1.66 18.24 -10.76
N ARG A 172 0.80 17.32 -10.31
CA ARG A 172 -0.55 17.14 -10.85
C ARG A 172 -1.56 17.97 -10.04
N THR A 173 -2.74 18.20 -10.61
CA THR A 173 -3.91 18.61 -9.82
C THR A 173 -4.30 17.48 -8.86
N PHE A 174 -5.00 17.81 -7.78
CA PHE A 174 -5.50 16.79 -6.86
C PHE A 174 -6.39 15.75 -7.56
N GLU A 175 -7.25 16.16 -8.50
CA GLU A 175 -8.14 15.27 -9.23
C GLU A 175 -7.37 14.28 -10.13
N ASP A 176 -6.42 14.78 -10.93
CA ASP A 176 -5.59 13.94 -11.79
C ASP A 176 -4.71 12.99 -10.97
N TYR A 177 -4.15 13.49 -9.87
CA TYR A 177 -3.39 12.71 -8.91
C TYR A 177 -4.21 11.57 -8.32
N LEU A 178 -5.42 11.87 -7.83
CA LEU A 178 -6.25 10.89 -7.12
C LEU A 178 -6.61 9.71 -8.04
N SER A 179 -6.84 9.97 -9.33
CA SER A 179 -7.08 8.91 -10.32
C SER A 179 -5.90 7.92 -10.42
N ILE A 180 -4.66 8.42 -10.41
CA ILE A 180 -3.45 7.59 -10.48
C ILE A 180 -3.20 6.90 -9.14
N ARG A 181 -3.36 7.64 -8.03
CA ARG A 181 -3.14 7.15 -6.68
C ARG A 181 -4.09 6.00 -6.33
N ARG A 182 -5.34 6.03 -6.82
CA ARG A 182 -6.27 4.91 -6.68
C ARG A 182 -5.70 3.63 -7.25
N ASP A 183 -5.17 3.70 -8.46
CA ASP A 183 -4.54 2.57 -9.13
C ASP A 183 -3.20 2.19 -8.47
N SER A 184 -2.33 3.15 -8.13
CA SER A 184 -0.98 2.89 -7.59
C SER A 184 -0.93 2.58 -6.09
N SER A 185 -2.04 2.67 -5.37
CA SER A 185 -2.09 2.38 -3.92
C SER A 185 -1.95 0.90 -3.55
N GLY A 186 -2.15 -0.01 -4.51
CA GLY A 186 -2.23 -1.46 -4.24
C GLY A 186 -3.55 -1.91 -3.59
N CYS A 187 -4.52 -1.00 -3.39
CA CYS A 187 -5.81 -1.33 -2.78
C CYS A 187 -6.64 -2.32 -3.61
N LEU A 188 -6.78 -2.07 -4.92
CA LEU A 188 -7.63 -2.89 -5.79
C LEU A 188 -7.22 -4.38 -5.81
N PRO A 189 -5.95 -4.76 -6.06
CA PRO A 189 -5.54 -6.16 -5.97
C PRO A 189 -5.67 -6.74 -4.55
N SER A 190 -5.58 -5.92 -3.50
CA SER A 190 -5.84 -6.34 -2.12
C SER A 190 -7.32 -6.62 -1.87
N PHE A 191 -8.20 -5.81 -2.43
CA PHE A 191 -9.64 -6.02 -2.41
C PHE A 191 -10.03 -7.25 -3.23
N ALA A 192 -9.34 -7.53 -4.33
CA ALA A 192 -9.56 -8.76 -5.09
C ALA A 192 -9.31 -10.02 -4.24
N LEU A 193 -8.33 -10.00 -3.32
CA LEU A 193 -8.10 -11.11 -2.39
C LEU A 193 -9.26 -11.27 -1.37
N CYS A 194 -9.99 -10.20 -1.04
CA CYS A 194 -11.20 -10.31 -0.21
C CYS A 194 -12.30 -11.14 -0.88
N GLU A 195 -12.31 -11.26 -2.22
CA GLU A 195 -13.29 -12.06 -2.97
C GLU A 195 -13.05 -13.57 -2.87
N PHE A 196 -11.83 -14.00 -2.52
CA PHE A 196 -11.44 -15.40 -2.61
C PHE A 196 -12.31 -16.25 -1.67
N GLY A 197 -12.92 -17.31 -2.22
CA GLY A 197 -13.84 -18.20 -1.50
C GLY A 197 -15.26 -17.64 -1.30
N LEU A 198 -15.57 -16.43 -1.81
CA LEU A 198 -16.92 -15.87 -1.76
C LEU A 198 -17.74 -16.14 -3.02
N ASP A 199 -17.12 -16.47 -4.15
CA ASP A 199 -17.78 -16.79 -5.43
C ASP A 199 -18.91 -15.81 -5.80
N LEU A 200 -18.64 -14.50 -5.64
CA LEU A 200 -19.63 -13.46 -5.89
C LEU A 200 -20.13 -13.52 -7.33
N PRO A 201 -21.45 -13.43 -7.58
CA PRO A 201 -21.97 -13.27 -8.94
C PRO A 201 -21.44 -11.98 -9.57
N GLU A 202 -21.07 -12.04 -10.84
CA GLU A 202 -20.58 -10.88 -11.60
C GLU A 202 -21.55 -9.69 -11.53
N GLU A 203 -22.86 -9.94 -11.53
CA GLU A 203 -23.87 -8.88 -11.41
C GLU A 203 -23.80 -8.11 -10.08
N ALA A 204 -23.43 -8.79 -8.99
CA ALA A 204 -23.28 -8.18 -7.68
C ALA A 204 -21.92 -7.47 -7.58
N TYR A 205 -20.86 -8.09 -8.09
CA TYR A 205 -19.51 -7.52 -8.08
C TYR A 205 -19.39 -6.23 -8.91
N HIS A 206 -20.02 -6.20 -10.10
CA HIS A 206 -20.03 -5.05 -11.02
C HIS A 206 -21.17 -4.06 -10.74
N HIS A 207 -22.00 -4.30 -9.72
CA HIS A 207 -23.05 -3.36 -9.36
C HIS A 207 -22.46 -1.96 -9.05
N PRO A 208 -23.06 -0.85 -9.52
CA PRO A 208 -22.47 0.49 -9.37
C PRO A 208 -22.13 0.87 -7.92
N ARG A 209 -22.96 0.48 -6.95
CA ARG A 209 -22.65 0.72 -5.53
C ARG A 209 -21.45 -0.10 -5.04
N MET A 210 -21.27 -1.32 -5.54
CA MET A 210 -20.12 -2.15 -5.17
C MET A 210 -18.82 -1.58 -5.75
N ALA A 211 -18.86 -1.12 -7.01
CA ALA A 211 -17.76 -0.40 -7.63
C ALA A 211 -17.42 0.89 -6.85
N ALA A 212 -18.43 1.66 -6.46
CA ALA A 212 -18.24 2.86 -5.65
C ALA A 212 -17.63 2.56 -4.28
N LEU A 213 -18.01 1.45 -3.61
CA LEU A 213 -17.39 1.06 -2.34
C LEU A 213 -15.90 0.76 -2.49
N ARG A 214 -15.47 0.08 -3.56
CA ARG A 214 -14.04 -0.12 -3.84
C ARG A 214 -13.31 1.21 -4.01
N GLU A 215 -13.84 2.12 -4.84
CA GLU A 215 -13.25 3.45 -5.06
C GLU A 215 -13.17 4.26 -3.75
N GLN A 216 -14.27 4.29 -2.98
CA GLN A 216 -14.35 5.04 -1.72
C GLN A 216 -13.43 4.47 -0.64
N SER A 217 -13.32 3.15 -0.52
CA SER A 217 -12.35 2.52 0.37
C SER A 217 -10.93 2.88 -0.02
N THR A 218 -10.60 2.87 -1.32
CA THR A 218 -9.29 3.28 -1.82
C THR A 218 -8.99 4.74 -1.51
N ASP A 219 -9.94 5.65 -1.72
CA ASP A 219 -9.77 7.08 -1.42
C ASP A 219 -9.52 7.34 0.07
N LEU A 220 -10.27 6.69 0.95
CA LEU A 220 -10.10 6.84 2.39
C LEU A 220 -8.71 6.34 2.85
N ILE A 221 -8.26 5.20 2.32
CA ILE A 221 -6.94 4.64 2.61
C ILE A 221 -5.83 5.55 2.06
N ALA A 222 -5.93 5.97 0.81
CA ALA A 222 -4.91 6.78 0.15
C ALA A 222 -4.76 8.15 0.84
N ILE A 223 -5.88 8.85 1.11
CA ILE A 223 -5.85 10.17 1.75
C ILE A 223 -5.34 10.05 3.20
N GLY A 224 -5.80 9.05 3.95
CA GLY A 224 -5.28 8.80 5.30
C GLY A 224 -3.77 8.56 5.29
N ASN A 225 -3.31 7.68 4.39
CA ASN A 225 -1.90 7.37 4.23
C ASN A 225 -1.07 8.61 3.89
N ASP A 226 -1.51 9.43 2.94
CA ASP A 226 -0.81 10.65 2.54
C ASP A 226 -0.68 11.65 3.70
N ILE A 227 -1.74 11.83 4.50
CA ILE A 227 -1.72 12.72 5.67
C ILE A 227 -0.70 12.23 6.69
N ASP A 228 -0.73 10.94 7.01
CA ASP A 228 0.12 10.34 8.04
C ASP A 228 1.59 10.21 7.58
N SER A 229 1.82 9.98 6.28
CA SER A 229 3.16 9.84 5.70
C SER A 229 3.83 11.17 5.37
N TYR A 230 3.07 12.27 5.23
CA TYR A 230 3.56 13.54 4.68
C TYR A 230 4.82 14.08 5.36
N ALA A 231 4.90 14.05 6.70
CA ALA A 231 6.08 14.56 7.41
C ALA A 231 7.36 13.77 7.07
N MET A 232 7.22 12.46 6.88
CA MET A 232 8.30 11.56 6.50
C MET A 232 8.66 11.74 5.02
N GLU A 233 7.67 11.75 4.14
CA GLU A 233 7.87 11.89 2.70
C GLU A 233 8.49 13.24 2.33
N LYS A 234 8.01 14.33 2.92
CA LYS A 234 8.57 15.67 2.73
C LYS A 234 10.00 15.79 3.23
N ALA A 235 10.34 15.13 4.34
CA ALA A 235 11.73 15.07 4.78
C ALA A 235 12.61 14.27 3.83
N ARG A 236 12.06 13.34 3.05
CA ARG A 236 12.78 12.53 2.06
C ARG A 236 12.77 13.11 0.64
N GLY A 237 12.06 14.22 0.40
CA GLY A 237 11.92 14.79 -0.94
C GLY A 237 10.99 13.99 -1.86
N LEU A 238 10.05 13.23 -1.28
CA LEU A 238 9.11 12.34 -1.98
C LEU A 238 7.68 12.92 -2.02
N GLU A 239 7.48 14.15 -1.54
CA GLU A 239 6.18 14.78 -1.38
C GLU A 239 5.41 15.06 -2.69
N LEU A 240 6.02 14.88 -3.86
CA LEU A 240 5.41 15.16 -5.17
C LEU A 240 4.17 14.30 -5.48
N HIS A 241 4.08 13.12 -4.87
CA HIS A 241 2.96 12.19 -5.03
C HIS A 241 2.16 12.06 -3.71
N ASN A 242 2.00 13.16 -2.98
CA ASN A 242 1.27 13.23 -1.72
C ASN A 242 0.20 14.34 -1.79
N SER A 243 -1.06 13.99 -1.54
CA SER A 243 -2.18 14.93 -1.65
C SER A 243 -2.06 16.17 -0.75
N VAL A 244 -1.38 16.10 0.41
CA VAL A 244 -1.15 17.28 1.27
C VAL A 244 -0.31 18.31 0.53
N GLU A 245 0.79 17.89 -0.11
CA GLU A 245 1.66 18.78 -0.89
C GLU A 245 0.94 19.36 -2.10
N LEU A 246 0.13 18.55 -2.79
CA LEU A 246 -0.62 19.01 -3.96
C LEU A 246 -1.65 20.08 -3.59
N ILE A 247 -2.41 19.87 -2.50
CA ILE A 247 -3.40 20.85 -2.01
C ILE A 247 -2.75 22.15 -1.52
N ILE A 248 -1.57 22.08 -0.89
CA ILE A 248 -0.77 23.28 -0.55
C ILE A 248 -0.50 24.10 -1.81
N ASN A 249 -0.02 23.43 -2.87
CA ASN A 249 0.37 24.11 -4.11
C ASN A 249 -0.83 24.61 -4.92
N GLU A 250 -1.89 23.80 -5.01
CA GLU A 250 -3.08 24.12 -5.82
C GLU A 250 -3.93 25.25 -5.20
N HIS A 251 -4.06 25.28 -3.87
CA HIS A 251 -4.93 26.23 -3.16
C HIS A 251 -4.18 27.31 -2.37
N GLY A 252 -2.84 27.29 -2.34
CA GLY A 252 -2.03 28.27 -1.61
C GLY A 252 -2.23 28.20 -0.08
N LEU A 253 -2.45 26.99 0.45
CA LEU A 253 -2.71 26.74 1.87
C LEU A 253 -1.40 26.43 2.63
N ASP A 254 -1.42 26.57 3.94
CA ASP A 254 -0.40 25.96 4.80
C ASP A 254 -0.70 24.47 5.05
N VAL A 255 0.21 23.77 5.74
CA VAL A 255 0.08 22.33 6.01
C VAL A 255 -1.24 22.00 6.72
N GLN A 256 -1.60 22.77 7.76
CA GLN A 256 -2.85 22.51 8.48
C GLN A 256 -4.07 22.81 7.62
N GLY A 257 -4.05 23.88 6.83
CA GLY A 257 -5.10 24.24 5.89
C GLY A 257 -5.34 23.14 4.85
N ALA A 258 -4.28 22.55 4.32
CA ALA A 258 -4.35 21.43 3.39
C ALA A 258 -4.90 20.16 4.03
N ILE A 259 -4.43 19.81 5.23
CA ILE A 259 -4.99 18.67 6.00
C ILE A 259 -6.48 18.87 6.31
N ASN A 260 -6.88 20.07 6.73
CA ASN A 260 -8.28 20.40 6.98
C ASN A 260 -9.13 20.32 5.70
N TRP A 261 -8.54 20.60 4.52
CA TRP A 261 -9.20 20.43 3.24
C TRP A 261 -9.44 18.95 2.93
N LEU A 262 -8.41 18.12 3.09
CA LEU A 262 -8.49 16.67 2.86
C LEU A 262 -9.44 15.99 3.86
N GLU A 263 -9.47 16.42 5.11
CA GLU A 263 -10.43 15.96 6.11
C GLU A 263 -11.88 16.18 5.65
N ARG A 264 -12.19 17.37 5.11
CA ARG A 264 -13.54 17.65 4.57
C ARG A 264 -13.86 16.81 3.34
N TYR A 265 -12.88 16.61 2.46
CA TYR A 265 -13.04 15.74 1.29
C TYR A 265 -13.34 14.29 1.73
N ALA A 266 -12.50 13.74 2.61
CA ALA A 266 -12.64 12.40 3.16
C ALA A 266 -13.96 12.21 3.93
N ALA A 267 -14.47 13.23 4.63
CA ALA A 267 -15.78 13.17 5.27
C ALA A 267 -16.93 12.99 4.24
N GLY A 268 -16.82 13.60 3.06
CA GLY A 268 -17.76 13.40 1.95
C GLY A 268 -17.68 11.99 1.36
N VAL A 269 -16.47 11.46 1.19
CA VAL A 269 -16.23 10.07 0.75
C VAL A 269 -16.81 9.08 1.76
N HIS A 270 -16.56 9.29 3.05
CA HIS A 270 -17.08 8.49 4.15
C HIS A 270 -18.62 8.48 4.18
N ALA A 271 -19.26 9.64 4.03
CA ALA A 271 -20.73 9.72 3.96
C ALA A 271 -21.28 8.93 2.76
N SER A 272 -20.63 9.02 1.60
CA SER A 272 -21.02 8.30 0.39
C SER A 272 -20.80 6.79 0.51
N PHE A 273 -19.74 6.36 1.21
CA PHE A 273 -19.49 4.97 1.55
C PHE A 273 -20.64 4.39 2.39
N LEU A 274 -21.03 5.09 3.45
CA LEU A 274 -22.14 4.64 4.31
C LEU A 274 -23.48 4.60 3.56
N ASP A 275 -23.75 5.55 2.66
CA ASP A 275 -24.93 5.51 1.79
C ASP A 275 -24.94 4.27 0.90
N ASN A 276 -23.80 3.95 0.28
CA ASN A 276 -23.69 2.77 -0.58
C ASN A 276 -23.88 1.46 0.17
N VAL A 277 -23.34 1.35 1.39
CA VAL A 277 -23.57 0.17 2.25
C VAL A 277 -25.05 0.07 2.63
N ALA A 278 -25.66 1.16 3.07
CA ALA A 278 -27.05 1.17 3.55
C ALA A 278 -28.07 0.87 2.44
N ASN A 279 -27.76 1.23 1.20
CA ASN A 279 -28.65 1.11 0.04
C ASN A 279 -28.19 0.05 -0.97
N MET A 280 -27.36 -0.92 -0.55
CA MET A 280 -26.98 -2.05 -1.41
C MET A 280 -28.24 -2.89 -1.73
N PRO A 281 -28.49 -3.26 -3.00
CA PRO A 281 -29.63 -4.11 -3.33
C PRO A 281 -29.44 -5.54 -2.83
N SER A 282 -30.51 -6.33 -2.90
CA SER A 282 -30.52 -7.75 -2.55
C SER A 282 -30.51 -8.60 -3.83
N TRP A 283 -29.74 -9.68 -3.79
CA TRP A 283 -29.68 -10.76 -4.79
C TRP A 283 -30.12 -12.11 -4.20
N GLY A 284 -30.72 -12.09 -3.00
CA GLY A 284 -31.15 -13.27 -2.26
C GLY A 284 -30.19 -13.63 -1.12
N GLU A 285 -30.73 -14.29 -0.10
CA GLU A 285 -30.09 -14.45 1.22
C GLU A 285 -28.63 -14.94 1.18
N ASP A 286 -28.33 -15.96 0.36
CA ASP A 286 -26.97 -16.48 0.28
C ASP A 286 -25.99 -15.51 -0.42
N VAL A 287 -26.41 -14.87 -1.52
CA VAL A 287 -25.59 -13.89 -2.22
C VAL A 287 -25.39 -12.65 -1.33
N ASP A 288 -26.44 -12.19 -0.66
CA ASP A 288 -26.40 -11.04 0.25
C ASP A 288 -25.42 -11.27 1.40
N ARG A 289 -25.39 -12.48 1.96
CA ARG A 289 -24.42 -12.85 3.00
C ARG A 289 -22.98 -12.75 2.48
N ARG A 290 -22.70 -13.24 1.27
CA ARG A 290 -21.36 -13.21 0.66
C ARG A 290 -20.96 -11.80 0.24
N VAL A 291 -21.89 -11.02 -0.30
CA VAL A 291 -21.74 -9.57 -0.57
C VAL A 291 -21.41 -8.82 0.71
N LYS A 292 -22.12 -9.10 1.81
CA LYS A 292 -21.83 -8.47 3.10
C LYS A 292 -20.42 -8.79 3.59
N MET A 293 -19.97 -10.05 3.49
CA MET A 293 -18.60 -10.42 3.85
C MET A 293 -17.56 -9.64 3.04
N TYR A 294 -17.82 -9.41 1.76
CA TYR A 294 -16.94 -8.60 0.92
C TYR A 294 -16.93 -7.12 1.34
N ILE A 295 -18.11 -6.51 1.56
CA ILE A 295 -18.23 -5.12 2.04
C ILE A 295 -17.53 -4.94 3.39
N ASP A 296 -17.73 -5.88 4.32
CA ASP A 296 -17.03 -5.87 5.60
C ASP A 296 -15.52 -5.97 5.40
N GLY A 297 -15.03 -6.77 4.43
CA GLY A 297 -13.61 -6.82 4.05
C GLY A 297 -13.09 -5.48 3.54
N LEU A 298 -13.82 -4.79 2.67
CA LEU A 298 -13.46 -3.45 2.18
C LEU A 298 -13.40 -2.43 3.33
N ALA A 299 -14.34 -2.49 4.27
CA ALA A 299 -14.36 -1.62 5.43
C ALA A 299 -13.22 -1.96 6.42
N GLN A 300 -12.93 -3.24 6.60
CA GLN A 300 -11.80 -3.69 7.43
C GLN A 300 -10.46 -3.31 6.83
N TRP A 301 -10.33 -3.20 5.52
CA TRP A 301 -9.17 -2.60 4.88
C TRP A 301 -8.97 -1.13 5.28
N VAL A 302 -10.06 -0.33 5.26
CA VAL A 302 -10.02 1.08 5.65
C VAL A 302 -9.61 1.21 7.13
N ARG A 303 -10.31 0.51 8.03
CA ARG A 303 -10.00 0.53 9.47
C ARG A 303 -8.63 -0.04 9.79
N GLY A 304 -8.32 -1.21 9.24
CA GLY A 304 -7.08 -1.94 9.52
C GLY A 304 -5.84 -1.18 9.05
N ASN A 305 -5.95 -0.41 7.96
CA ASN A 305 -4.86 0.47 7.51
C ASN A 305 -4.60 1.64 8.47
N ASP A 306 -5.66 2.27 8.98
CA ASP A 306 -5.56 3.31 10.02
C ASP A 306 -4.94 2.76 11.30
N ASP A 307 -5.43 1.62 11.80
CA ASP A 307 -4.86 0.97 13.00
C ASP A 307 -3.37 0.59 12.79
N TRP A 308 -3.04 -0.02 11.65
CA TRP A 308 -1.66 -0.40 11.29
C TRP A 308 -0.73 0.82 11.18
N THR A 309 -1.22 1.95 10.69
CA THR A 309 -0.44 3.18 10.54
C THR A 309 0.13 3.66 11.88
N PHE A 310 -0.64 3.52 12.97
CA PHE A 310 -0.21 3.90 14.32
C PHE A 310 0.42 2.75 15.14
N GLU A 311 0.14 1.50 14.80
CA GLU A 311 0.68 0.34 15.52
C GLU A 311 1.99 -0.20 14.94
N SER A 312 2.22 0.01 13.65
CA SER A 312 3.50 -0.28 13.02
C SER A 312 4.52 0.83 13.32
N GLY A 313 5.78 0.56 12.99
CA GLY A 313 6.84 1.56 13.08
C GLY A 313 7.08 2.34 11.79
N ARG A 314 6.23 2.20 10.75
CA ARG A 314 6.53 2.72 9.40
C ARG A 314 6.75 4.24 9.37
N TYR A 315 5.82 5.01 9.94
CA TYR A 315 5.84 6.47 9.86
C TYR A 315 6.28 7.15 11.16
N PHE A 316 5.88 6.58 12.31
CA PHE A 316 6.04 7.21 13.62
C PHE A 316 7.04 6.48 14.53
N GLY A 317 7.69 5.41 14.04
CA GLY A 317 8.57 4.58 14.85
C GLY A 317 7.86 4.03 16.09
N ASP A 318 8.49 4.15 17.25
CA ASP A 318 7.93 3.71 18.54
C ASP A 318 6.87 4.65 19.14
N LYS A 319 6.57 5.78 18.47
CA LYS A 319 5.64 6.80 18.95
C LYS A 319 4.25 6.73 18.32
N GLY A 320 3.98 5.76 17.45
CA GLY A 320 2.71 5.70 16.70
C GLY A 320 1.47 5.78 17.59
N LEU A 321 1.41 5.02 18.69
CA LEU A 321 0.29 5.07 19.64
C LEU A 321 0.20 6.40 20.42
N GLU A 322 1.32 7.07 20.67
CA GLU A 322 1.33 8.42 21.28
C GLU A 322 0.75 9.44 20.29
N VAL A 323 1.17 9.36 19.02
CA VAL A 323 0.68 10.20 17.93
C VAL A 323 -0.82 9.95 17.69
N GLN A 324 -1.27 8.69 17.72
CA GLN A 324 -2.69 8.35 17.60
C GLN A 324 -3.55 9.02 18.68
N LYS A 325 -3.04 9.06 19.91
CA LYS A 325 -3.76 9.66 21.04
C LYS A 325 -3.74 11.19 21.02
N THR A 326 -2.57 11.77 20.75
CA THR A 326 -2.39 13.23 20.79
C THR A 326 -2.87 13.90 19.51
N ARG A 327 -2.84 13.16 18.40
CA ARG A 327 -3.07 13.63 17.03
C ARG A 327 -2.17 14.82 16.66
N VAL A 328 -0.99 14.95 17.27
CA VAL A 328 -0.05 16.05 16.98
C VAL A 328 1.21 15.51 16.34
N MET A 329 1.60 16.11 15.22
CA MET A 329 2.81 15.80 14.48
C MET A 329 3.67 17.05 14.27
N SER A 330 4.94 16.83 14.00
CA SER A 330 5.89 17.87 13.59
C SER A 330 6.50 17.51 12.25
N LEU A 331 6.72 18.51 11.40
CA LEU A 331 7.56 18.30 10.23
C LEU A 331 8.95 17.85 10.67
N LEU A 332 9.44 16.80 10.02
CA LEU A 332 10.79 16.31 10.24
C LEU A 332 11.78 17.24 9.51
N PRO A 333 12.98 17.47 10.07
CA PRO A 333 14.04 18.14 9.34
C PRO A 333 14.29 17.42 8.01
N ALA A 334 14.53 18.18 6.94
CA ALA A 334 14.93 17.60 5.66
C ALA A 334 16.05 16.60 5.91
N SER A 335 15.81 15.35 5.53
CA SER A 335 16.79 14.31 5.66
C SER A 335 18.00 14.74 4.83
N LYS A 336 19.17 14.78 5.45
CA LYS A 336 20.44 14.91 4.70
C LYS A 336 20.75 13.62 3.93
N VAL A 337 19.80 12.68 3.87
CA VAL A 337 20.01 11.25 3.73
C VAL A 337 19.14 10.78 2.57
N SER A 338 19.70 10.73 1.37
CA SER A 338 19.11 9.95 0.27
C SER A 338 19.24 8.46 0.62
N LEU A 339 18.36 7.96 1.48
CA LEU A 339 18.19 6.53 1.77
C LEU A 339 17.65 5.84 0.51
N ARG A 340 18.51 5.49 -0.45
CA ARG A 340 18.21 4.39 -1.34
C ARG A 340 18.86 3.16 -0.73
N SER A 341 18.08 2.41 0.04
CA SER A 341 18.30 0.98 0.25
C SER A 341 18.76 0.42 -1.11
N ARG A 342 19.97 -0.15 -1.17
CA ARG A 342 20.33 -0.91 -2.36
C ARG A 342 19.76 -2.29 -2.11
N PRO A 343 18.76 -2.76 -2.87
CA PRO A 343 18.55 -4.19 -2.94
C PRO A 343 19.92 -4.83 -3.21
N LYS A 344 20.27 -5.87 -2.46
CA LYS A 344 21.46 -6.65 -2.80
C LYS A 344 21.34 -6.96 -4.28
N ALA A 345 22.37 -6.67 -5.06
CA ALA A 345 22.44 -7.09 -6.45
C ALA A 345 22.55 -8.62 -6.47
N VAL A 346 21.45 -9.31 -6.19
CA VAL A 346 21.31 -10.75 -6.22
C VAL A 346 20.95 -11.10 -7.66
N GLY A 347 21.76 -11.96 -8.26
CA GLY A 347 21.69 -12.25 -9.68
C GLY A 347 22.42 -11.20 -10.50
N HIS A 348 23.10 -11.67 -11.53
CA HIS A 348 23.82 -10.85 -12.49
C HIS A 348 22.83 -9.93 -13.22
N VAL A 349 22.39 -8.83 -12.60
CA VAL A 349 21.61 -7.78 -13.26
C VAL A 349 22.43 -7.44 -14.49
N PRO A 350 21.97 -7.78 -15.72
CA PRO A 350 22.79 -7.65 -16.89
C PRO A 350 23.34 -6.24 -16.89
N LYS A 351 24.64 -6.03 -17.19
CA LYS A 351 25.25 -4.69 -17.18
C LYS A 351 24.43 -3.64 -17.96
N LYS A 352 23.51 -4.08 -18.84
CA LYS A 352 22.47 -3.26 -19.46
C LYS A 352 21.48 -2.64 -18.46
N LEU A 353 20.96 -3.34 -17.46
CA LEU A 353 20.06 -2.80 -16.43
C LEU A 353 20.77 -1.85 -15.45
N LEU A 354 22.00 -2.17 -15.04
CA LEU A 354 22.87 -1.26 -14.26
C LEU A 354 23.18 0.06 -14.99
N ARG A 355 22.99 0.12 -16.32
CA ARG A 355 23.17 1.34 -17.10
C ARG A 355 22.00 2.32 -16.95
N TYR A 356 20.81 1.84 -16.58
CA TYR A 356 19.64 2.69 -16.34
C TYR A 356 19.66 3.33 -14.94
N PHE A 357 20.25 2.66 -13.94
CA PHE A 357 20.44 3.20 -12.59
C PHE A 357 21.54 4.27 -12.46
N ARG A 358 22.00 4.89 -13.56
CA ARG A 358 23.23 5.72 -13.59
C ARG A 358 23.07 7.20 -13.23
N TYR A 359 21.89 7.68 -12.83
CA TYR A 359 21.72 9.09 -12.48
C TYR A 359 21.67 9.32 -10.96
N SER A 360 22.58 10.19 -10.51
CA SER A 360 22.52 11.07 -9.32
C SER A 360 23.23 10.64 -8.01
N THR A 361 24.54 10.93 -7.97
CA THR A 361 25.35 11.72 -6.99
C THR A 361 24.98 11.85 -5.49
N MET A 362 25.84 11.25 -4.62
CA MET A 362 26.61 11.82 -3.47
C MET A 362 25.99 12.29 -2.11
N TYR A 363 26.50 11.62 -1.06
CA TYR A 363 26.94 12.01 0.32
C TYR A 363 25.97 12.16 1.52
N PHE A 364 26.32 11.37 2.55
CA PHE A 364 25.69 11.09 3.85
C PHE A 364 26.50 11.67 5.03
N PHE A 365 25.89 11.81 6.22
CA PHE A 365 26.47 11.41 7.52
C PHE A 365 25.43 11.33 8.64
N GLY A 366 25.72 10.50 9.64
CA GLY A 366 24.83 9.96 10.67
C GLY A 366 24.65 10.77 11.97
N PHE A 367 23.70 10.28 12.75
CA PHE A 367 23.18 10.83 14.00
C PHE A 367 24.19 10.82 15.15
N HIS A 368 24.21 11.92 15.91
CA HIS A 368 24.73 11.95 17.28
C HIS A 368 23.64 11.44 18.24
N VAL A 369 23.87 10.28 18.83
CA VAL A 369 23.19 9.87 20.06
C VAL A 369 23.83 10.66 21.20
N LEU A 370 23.06 11.54 21.83
CA LEU A 370 23.42 12.20 23.07
C LEU A 370 23.41 11.15 24.20
N ALA A 371 24.56 10.49 24.39
CA ALA A 371 24.87 9.86 25.66
C ALA A 371 25.17 10.98 26.67
N LYS A 372 24.40 11.01 27.76
CA LYS A 372 24.85 11.66 29.00
C LYS A 372 25.78 10.72 29.75
#